data_AF-A0A2E2USI1-F1
#
_entry.id   AF-A0A2E2USI1-F1
#
_cell.length_a   1.000
_cell.length_b   1.000
_cell.length_c   1.000
_cell.angle_alpha   90.00
_cell.angle_beta   90.00
_cell.angle_gamma   90.00
#
_symmetry.space_group_name_H-M   'P 1'
#
loop_
_entity.id
_entity.type
_entity.pdbx_description
1 polymer ?
#
loop_
_entity_poly.entity_id
_entity_poly.type
_entity_poly.pdbx_seq_one_letter_code
_entity_poly.pdbx_strand_id
1 'polypeptide(L)'
;MITKMKKKQVYIALMIFICFGFDQYTKKIVRLQIEPQIETIHSQLPGNYKFNSKTEIFGKQLQLMNVENEGAFLGMGSELNPSIKIILLLILPITVLLFVLYYLFTDKSLNTMSITGLSLIVGGGFANLYDRYRHGSVTDFLYMEFSENIKTGIFNFADMCVTTGMILILIASFSEKYQKKS
;
A
#
# COMPACT_ATOMS: atom_id res chain seq x y z
N MET A 1 24.66 -21.55 -11.44
CA MET A 1 24.40 -20.09 -11.32
C MET A 1 23.08 -19.66 -11.99
N ILE A 2 22.84 -20.05 -13.25
CA ILE A 2 21.62 -19.71 -14.03
C ILE A 2 20.31 -20.13 -13.35
N THR A 3 20.24 -21.36 -12.80
CA THR A 3 19.03 -21.88 -12.14
C THR A 3 18.63 -21.09 -10.89
N LYS A 4 19.61 -20.58 -10.13
CA LYS A 4 19.37 -19.76 -8.92
C LYS A 4 18.82 -18.38 -9.28
N MET A 5 19.31 -17.78 -10.36
CA MET A 5 18.76 -16.52 -10.88
C MET A 5 17.31 -16.66 -11.34
N LYS A 6 16.99 -17.74 -12.06
CA LYS A 6 15.60 -18.03 -12.45
C LYS A 6 14.68 -18.22 -11.23
N LYS A 7 15.15 -18.91 -10.17
CA LYS A 7 14.39 -19.04 -8.91
C LYS A 7 14.11 -17.69 -8.25
N LYS A 8 15.12 -16.80 -8.17
CA LYS A 8 14.94 -15.44 -7.64
C LYS A 8 13.89 -14.66 -8.44
N GLN A 9 13.97 -14.69 -9.77
CA GLN A 9 13.03 -13.97 -10.65
C GLN A 9 11.59 -14.48 -10.50
N VAL A 10 11.41 -15.81 -10.44
CA VAL A 10 10.10 -16.43 -10.19
C VAL A 10 9.55 -16.03 -8.83
N TYR A 11 10.39 -16.04 -7.79
CA TYR A 11 9.99 -15.60 -6.44
C TYR A 11 9.52 -14.14 -6.41
N ILE A 12 10.29 -13.24 -7.02
CA ILE A 12 9.93 -11.82 -7.17
C ILE A 12 8.56 -11.67 -7.86
N ALA A 13 8.40 -12.31 -9.02
CA ALA A 13 7.18 -12.21 -9.80
C ALA A 13 5.97 -12.75 -9.02
N LEU A 14 6.13 -13.86 -8.31
CA LEU A 14 5.09 -14.46 -7.48
C LEU A 14 4.68 -13.51 -6.34
N MET A 15 5.64 -12.92 -5.63
CA MET A 15 5.36 -11.98 -4.54
C MET A 15 4.58 -10.75 -5.05
N ILE A 16 5.04 -10.15 -6.14
CA ILE A 16 4.36 -8.99 -6.76
C ILE A 16 2.94 -9.37 -7.19
N PHE A 17 2.77 -10.53 -7.84
CA PHE A 17 1.48 -10.99 -8.32
C PHE A 17 0.50 -11.29 -7.17
N ILE A 18 0.97 -11.91 -6.09
CA ILE A 18 0.14 -12.17 -4.90
C ILE A 18 -0.31 -10.86 -4.27
N CYS A 19 0.60 -9.92 -4.03
CA CYS A 19 0.26 -8.62 -3.45
C CYS A 19 -0.76 -7.87 -4.30
N PHE A 20 -0.50 -7.77 -5.60
CA PHE A 20 -1.38 -7.11 -6.54
C PHE A 20 -2.75 -7.79 -6.62
N GLY A 21 -2.76 -9.11 -6.85
CA GLY A 21 -3.99 -9.87 -7.03
C GLY A 21 -4.88 -9.86 -5.79
N PHE A 22 -4.29 -10.02 -4.60
CA PHE A 22 -5.04 -10.02 -3.35
C PHE A 22 -5.60 -8.63 -3.01
N ASP A 23 -4.84 -7.56 -3.23
CA ASP A 23 -5.33 -6.19 -3.08
C ASP A 23 -6.50 -5.89 -4.02
N GLN A 24 -6.34 -6.20 -5.32
CA GLN A 24 -7.40 -5.96 -6.30
C GLN A 24 -8.65 -6.80 -6.03
N TYR A 25 -8.48 -8.04 -5.58
CA TYR A 25 -9.59 -8.91 -5.19
C TYR A 25 -10.36 -8.36 -3.98
N THR A 26 -9.64 -7.96 -2.92
CA THR A 26 -10.26 -7.41 -1.70
C THR A 26 -10.96 -6.08 -1.96
N LYS A 27 -10.35 -5.18 -2.72
CA LYS A 27 -10.98 -3.92 -3.15
C LYS A 27 -12.24 -4.15 -3.98
N LYS A 28 -12.22 -5.12 -4.91
CA LYS A 28 -13.39 -5.48 -5.71
C LYS A 28 -14.53 -5.97 -4.82
N ILE A 29 -14.24 -6.82 -3.83
CA ILE A 29 -15.24 -7.28 -2.86
C ILE A 29 -15.85 -6.10 -2.12
N VAL A 30 -15.01 -5.21 -1.58
CA VAL A 30 -15.47 -4.04 -0.83
C VAL A 30 -16.36 -3.13 -1.68
N ARG A 31 -15.93 -2.78 -2.90
CA ARG A 31 -16.72 -1.95 -3.82
C ARG A 31 -18.08 -2.56 -4.18
N LEU A 32 -18.21 -3.89 -4.14
CA LEU A 32 -19.45 -4.60 -4.47
C LEU A 32 -20.37 -4.86 -3.27
N GLN A 33 -19.80 -4.99 -2.07
CA GLN A 33 -20.53 -5.45 -0.88
C GLN A 33 -20.74 -4.37 0.18
N ILE A 34 -19.96 -3.28 0.15
CA ILE A 34 -19.98 -2.24 1.18
C ILE A 34 -20.38 -0.92 0.53
N GLU A 35 -21.43 -0.31 1.08
CA GLU A 35 -21.90 1.00 0.61
C GLU A 35 -20.76 2.02 0.69
N PRO A 36 -20.44 2.71 -0.44
CA PRO A 36 -19.43 3.76 -0.46
C PRO A 36 -19.75 4.84 0.57
N GLN A 37 -18.73 5.25 1.31
CA GLN A 37 -18.87 6.39 2.22
C GLN A 37 -18.84 7.66 1.39
N ILE A 38 -20.02 8.22 1.16
CA ILE A 38 -20.14 9.57 0.60
C ILE A 38 -19.78 10.54 1.71
N GLU A 39 -18.64 11.21 1.56
CA GLU A 39 -18.22 12.32 2.40
C GLU A 39 -19.32 13.41 2.33
N THR A 40 -20.22 13.44 3.30
CA THR A 40 -21.15 14.55 3.42
C THR A 40 -20.37 15.67 4.08
N ILE A 41 -20.10 16.76 3.35
CA ILE A 41 -19.25 17.93 3.67
C ILE A 41 -19.61 18.67 4.99
N HIS A 42 -20.45 18.13 5.88
CA HIS A 42 -21.06 18.86 6.99
C HIS A 42 -20.39 18.75 8.37
N SER A 43 -19.09 18.45 8.49
CA SER A 43 -18.38 18.73 9.75
C SER A 43 -17.05 19.44 9.51
N GLN A 44 -17.08 20.76 9.70
CA GLN A 44 -15.96 21.70 9.64
C GLN A 44 -14.93 21.51 10.78
N LEU A 45 -14.56 20.27 11.12
CA LEU A 45 -13.52 19.95 12.08
C LEU A 45 -12.53 18.97 11.45
N PRO A 46 -11.25 19.34 11.28
CA PRO A 46 -10.22 18.40 10.83
C PRO A 46 -10.12 17.25 11.84
N GLY A 47 -10.34 16.01 11.38
CA GLY A 47 -10.21 14.80 12.19
C GLY A 47 -11.51 14.12 12.66
N ASN A 48 -12.70 14.64 12.32
CA ASN A 48 -13.98 14.02 12.64
C ASN A 48 -14.69 13.49 11.38
N TYR A 49 -14.19 12.40 10.83
CA TYR A 49 -14.88 11.65 9.80
C TYR A 49 -16.09 10.91 10.41
N LYS A 50 -17.31 11.36 10.09
CA LYS A 50 -18.54 10.66 10.48
C LYS A 50 -18.88 9.63 9.40
N PHE A 51 -18.36 8.43 9.60
CA PHE A 51 -18.48 7.34 8.65
C PHE A 51 -19.86 6.70 8.73
N ASN A 52 -20.70 6.90 7.70
CA ASN A 52 -22.11 6.47 7.73
C ASN A 52 -22.31 4.96 7.55
N SER A 53 -21.27 4.19 7.20
CA SER A 53 -21.34 2.72 7.06
C SER A 53 -20.01 2.08 7.45
N LYS A 54 -19.85 1.73 8.74
CA LYS A 54 -18.78 0.82 9.18
C LYS A 54 -19.37 -0.57 9.34
N THR A 55 -18.78 -1.55 8.65
CA THR A 55 -19.13 -2.96 8.84
C THR A 55 -18.12 -3.57 9.80
N GLU A 56 -18.55 -3.92 11.00
CA GLU A 56 -17.67 -4.58 11.98
C GLU A 56 -17.37 -6.02 11.54
N ILE A 57 -16.10 -6.35 11.30
CA ILE A 57 -15.67 -7.76 11.14
C ILE A 57 -15.45 -8.38 12.52
N PHE A 58 -14.72 -7.67 13.37
CA PHE A 58 -14.35 -8.12 14.71
C PHE A 58 -14.46 -6.95 15.68
N GLY A 59 -15.71 -6.64 16.06
CA GLY A 59 -16.05 -5.49 16.88
C GLY A 59 -15.45 -4.19 16.34
N LYS A 60 -15.05 -3.30 17.26
CA LYS A 60 -14.36 -2.06 16.89
C LYS A 60 -12.91 -2.30 16.44
N GLN A 61 -12.31 -3.42 16.82
CA GLN A 61 -10.90 -3.71 16.57
C GLN A 61 -10.59 -3.89 15.09
N LEU A 62 -11.54 -4.43 14.31
CA LEU A 62 -11.40 -4.56 12.86
C LEU A 62 -12.71 -4.27 12.16
N GLN A 63 -12.71 -3.20 11.37
CA GLN A 63 -13.88 -2.68 10.69
C GLN A 63 -13.58 -2.52 9.19
N LEU A 64 -14.57 -2.81 8.35
CA LEU A 64 -14.54 -2.51 6.93
C LEU A 64 -15.31 -1.24 6.62
N MET A 65 -14.73 -0.51 5.67
CA MET A 65 -15.20 0.76 5.18
C MET A 65 -15.02 0.77 3.66
N ASN A 66 -15.67 1.68 2.95
CA ASN A 66 -15.45 1.83 1.52
C ASN A 66 -15.21 3.32 1.23
N VAL A 67 -13.93 3.70 1.24
CA VAL A 67 -13.49 5.09 1.06
C VAL A 67 -12.64 5.19 -0.20
N GLU A 68 -13.03 6.08 -1.11
CA GLU A 68 -12.23 6.40 -2.29
C GLU A 68 -11.29 7.55 -1.96
N ASN A 69 -9.99 7.26 -1.88
CA ASN A 69 -8.94 8.19 -1.52
C ASN A 69 -8.33 8.82 -2.78
N GLU A 70 -8.65 10.09 -3.03
CA GLU A 70 -8.07 10.88 -4.13
C GLU A 70 -6.67 11.45 -3.83
N GLY A 71 -6.22 11.35 -2.58
CA GLY A 71 -4.92 11.82 -2.12
C GLY A 71 -3.87 10.71 -2.05
N ALA A 72 -2.81 10.98 -1.29
CA ALA A 72 -1.87 9.98 -0.80
C ALA A 72 -2.42 9.31 0.48
N PHE A 73 -1.54 8.73 1.31
CA PHE A 73 -1.93 8.15 2.60
C PHE A 73 -2.79 9.13 3.43
N LEU A 74 -3.89 8.64 4.01
CA LEU A 74 -4.83 9.43 4.82
C LEU A 74 -5.44 10.65 4.10
N GLY A 75 -5.59 10.61 2.77
CA GLY A 75 -6.11 11.73 2.00
C GLY A 75 -5.13 12.88 1.81
N MET A 76 -3.86 12.74 2.23
CA MET A 76 -2.90 13.83 2.15
C MET A 76 -2.70 14.31 0.70
N GLY A 77 -2.86 15.61 0.46
CA GLY A 77 -2.72 16.20 -0.87
C GLY A 77 -3.96 16.08 -1.77
N SER A 78 -5.11 15.68 -1.22
CA SER A 78 -6.41 15.68 -1.92
C SER A 78 -6.88 17.07 -2.37
N GLU A 79 -6.38 18.16 -1.77
CA GLU A 79 -6.74 19.53 -2.16
C GLU A 79 -5.71 20.17 -3.11
N LEU A 80 -4.64 19.44 -3.47
CA LEU A 80 -3.62 19.98 -4.36
C LEU A 80 -4.16 20.23 -5.77
N ASN A 81 -3.53 21.17 -6.46
CA ASN A 81 -3.79 21.42 -7.88
C ASN A 81 -3.69 20.09 -8.67
N PRO A 82 -4.60 19.83 -9.63
CA PRO A 82 -4.64 18.58 -10.39
C PRO A 82 -3.31 18.18 -11.03
N SER A 83 -2.54 19.14 -11.54
CA SER A 83 -1.22 18.87 -12.14
C SER A 83 -0.23 18.35 -11.12
N ILE A 84 -0.23 18.92 -9.90
CA ILE A 84 0.64 18.49 -8.81
C ILE A 84 0.23 17.10 -8.32
N LYS A 85 -1.08 16.81 -8.23
CA LYS A 85 -1.57 15.47 -7.90
C LYS A 85 -1.08 14.43 -8.89
N ILE A 86 -1.18 14.70 -10.20
CA ILE A 86 -0.68 13.77 -11.24
C ILE A 86 0.82 13.51 -11.05
N ILE A 87 1.60 14.56 -10.81
CA ILE A 87 3.05 14.42 -10.60
C ILE A 87 3.34 13.56 -9.37
N LEU A 88 2.75 13.88 -8.21
CA LEU A 88 3.07 13.24 -6.94
C LEU A 88 2.45 11.86 -6.74
N LEU A 89 1.27 11.62 -7.30
CA LEU A 89 0.49 10.40 -7.06
C LEU A 89 0.57 9.40 -8.22
N LEU A 90 1.03 9.83 -9.40
CA LEU A 90 1.15 8.97 -10.57
C LEU A 90 2.59 8.93 -11.09
N ILE A 91 3.14 10.05 -11.53
CA ILE A 91 4.44 10.09 -12.22
C ILE A 91 5.60 9.70 -11.30
N LEU A 92 5.66 10.30 -10.11
CA LEU A 92 6.70 10.03 -9.12
C LEU A 92 6.68 8.56 -8.65
N PRO A 93 5.53 7.99 -8.22
CA PRO A 93 5.48 6.59 -7.81
C PRO A 93 5.81 5.63 -8.95
N ILE A 94 5.34 5.87 -10.19
CA ILE A 94 5.74 5.05 -11.35
C ILE A 94 7.25 5.05 -11.51
N THR A 95 7.87 6.23 -11.46
CA THR A 95 9.33 6.38 -11.61
C THR A 95 10.09 5.62 -10.53
N VAL A 96 9.69 5.79 -9.27
CA VAL A 96 10.31 5.09 -8.12
C VAL A 96 10.14 3.57 -8.25
N LEU A 97 8.95 3.09 -8.60
CA LEU A 97 8.68 1.65 -8.71
C LEU A 97 9.44 1.00 -9.86
N LEU A 98 9.58 1.69 -10.99
CA LEU A 98 10.41 1.21 -12.10
C LEU A 98 11.89 1.12 -11.69
N PHE A 99 12.40 2.11 -10.96
CA PHE A 99 13.76 2.07 -10.43
C PHE A 99 13.96 0.91 -9.44
N VAL A 100 13.03 0.73 -8.49
CA VAL A 100 13.09 -0.36 -7.52
C VAL A 100 13.01 -1.72 -8.22
N LEU A 101 12.14 -1.86 -9.22
CA LEU A 101 11.99 -3.09 -10.00
C LEU A 101 13.27 -3.40 -10.79
N TYR A 102 13.87 -2.39 -11.42
CA TYR A 102 15.17 -2.53 -12.08
C TYR A 102 16.25 -2.99 -11.10
N TYR A 103 16.33 -2.35 -9.92
CA TYR A 103 17.28 -2.71 -8.88
C TYR A 103 17.10 -4.15 -8.40
N LEU A 104 15.86 -4.58 -8.20
CA LEU A 104 15.49 -5.93 -7.76
C LEU A 104 15.99 -7.03 -8.70
N PHE A 105 15.92 -6.79 -10.01
CA PHE A 105 16.32 -7.76 -11.03
C PHE A 105 17.82 -7.71 -11.38
N THR A 106 18.47 -6.57 -11.20
CA THR A 106 19.88 -6.39 -11.60
C THR A 106 20.87 -6.65 -10.46
N ASP A 107 20.53 -6.30 -9.22
CA ASP A 107 21.42 -6.50 -8.08
C ASP A 107 21.41 -7.96 -7.61
N LYS A 108 22.57 -8.62 -7.70
CA LYS A 108 22.75 -10.02 -7.30
C LYS A 108 23.15 -10.20 -5.84
N SER A 109 23.48 -9.12 -5.14
CA SER A 109 23.93 -9.11 -3.75
C SER A 109 22.79 -9.05 -2.74
N LEU A 110 21.58 -8.69 -3.20
CA LEU A 110 20.39 -8.62 -2.35
C LEU A 110 20.13 -9.95 -1.62
N ASN A 111 20.10 -9.88 -0.29
CA ASN A 111 19.68 -10.98 0.56
C ASN A 111 18.16 -11.24 0.40
N THR A 112 17.69 -12.39 0.88
CA THR A 112 16.27 -12.79 0.74
C THR A 112 15.32 -11.78 1.38
N MET A 113 15.66 -11.22 2.55
CA MET A 113 14.82 -10.25 3.26
C MET A 113 14.66 -8.96 2.45
N SER A 114 15.73 -8.45 1.85
CA SER A 114 15.68 -7.30 0.96
C SER A 114 14.89 -7.60 -0.31
N ILE A 115 15.03 -8.79 -0.89
CA ILE A 115 14.24 -9.21 -2.06
C ILE A 115 12.75 -9.24 -1.70
N THR A 116 12.38 -9.84 -0.57
CA THR A 116 11.00 -9.88 -0.09
C THR A 116 10.46 -8.47 0.15
N GLY A 117 11.19 -7.64 0.89
CA GLY A 117 10.77 -6.27 1.22
C GLY A 117 10.54 -5.39 -0.01
N LEU A 118 11.49 -5.38 -0.94
CA LEU A 118 11.34 -4.63 -2.20
C LEU A 118 10.22 -5.19 -3.09
N SER A 119 10.03 -6.52 -3.13
CA SER A 119 8.93 -7.12 -3.91
C SER A 119 7.56 -6.72 -3.36
N LEU A 120 7.41 -6.63 -2.03
CA LEU A 120 6.19 -6.15 -1.38
C LEU A 120 5.92 -4.67 -1.70
N ILE A 121 6.95 -3.82 -1.62
CA ILE A 121 6.85 -2.39 -1.99
C ILE A 121 6.39 -2.25 -3.44
N VAL A 122 7.00 -3.02 -4.35
CA VAL A 122 6.64 -2.97 -5.77
C VAL A 122 5.21 -3.46 -6.00
N GLY A 123 4.85 -4.60 -5.42
CA GLY A 123 3.51 -5.18 -5.56
C GLY A 123 2.40 -4.27 -5.05
N GLY A 124 2.55 -3.74 -3.83
CA GLY A 124 1.60 -2.78 -3.26
C GLY A 124 1.56 -1.45 -4.02
N GLY A 125 2.73 -0.92 -4.38
CA GLY A 125 2.82 0.32 -5.16
C GLY A 125 2.10 0.22 -6.51
N PHE A 126 2.29 -0.88 -7.25
CA PHE A 126 1.58 -1.09 -8.52
C PHE A 126 0.08 -1.28 -8.33
N ALA A 127 -0.37 -1.95 -7.27
CA ALA A 127 -1.79 -2.13 -7.00
C ALA A 127 -2.49 -0.78 -6.75
N ASN A 128 -1.87 0.12 -5.97
CA ASN A 128 -2.38 1.46 -5.74
C ASN A 128 -2.27 2.39 -6.95
N LEU A 129 -1.28 2.20 -7.83
CA LEU A 129 -1.20 2.91 -9.11
C LEU A 129 -2.27 2.46 -10.09
N TYR A 130 -2.56 1.16 -10.13
CA TYR A 130 -3.61 0.61 -10.99
C TYR A 130 -4.97 1.21 -10.65
N ASP A 131 -5.28 1.28 -9.35
CA ASP A 131 -6.48 1.95 -8.86
C ASP A 131 -6.56 3.40 -9.34
N ARG A 132 -5.50 4.20 -9.14
CA ARG A 132 -5.47 5.60 -9.59
C ARG A 132 -5.65 5.75 -11.09
N TYR A 133 -5.04 4.86 -11.88
CA TYR A 133 -5.22 4.85 -13.32
C TYR A 133 -6.66 4.50 -13.73
N ARG A 134 -7.30 3.53 -13.04
CA ARG A 134 -8.61 3.01 -13.41
C ARG A 134 -9.78 3.84 -12.87
N HIS A 135 -9.64 4.38 -11.67
CA HIS A 135 -10.71 4.99 -10.87
C HIS A 135 -10.44 6.46 -10.53
N GLY A 136 -9.21 6.95 -10.68
CA GLY A 136 -8.82 8.30 -10.22
C GLY A 136 -8.51 8.39 -8.72
N SER A 137 -8.84 7.36 -7.96
CA SER A 137 -8.69 7.23 -6.51
C SER A 137 -8.19 5.83 -6.15
N VAL A 138 -7.86 5.62 -4.87
CA VAL A 138 -7.58 4.30 -4.28
C VAL A 138 -8.69 3.91 -3.31
N THR A 139 -9.18 2.68 -3.38
CA THR A 139 -10.13 2.21 -2.35
C THR A 139 -9.39 1.81 -1.09
N ASP A 140 -9.65 2.54 -0.01
CA ASP A 140 -9.23 2.24 1.34
C ASP A 140 -10.40 1.64 2.12
N PHE A 141 -10.13 0.56 2.86
CA PHE A 141 -11.22 -0.26 3.40
C PHE A 141 -11.00 -0.90 4.76
N LEU A 142 -9.76 -0.97 5.26
CA LEU A 142 -9.46 -1.48 6.60
C LEU A 142 -9.33 -0.34 7.57
N TYR A 143 -10.01 -0.43 8.71
CA TYR A 143 -9.88 0.47 9.83
C TYR A 143 -9.79 -0.33 11.13
N MET A 144 -8.79 -0.03 11.96
CA MET A 144 -8.54 -0.72 13.23
C MET A 144 -8.58 0.25 14.41
N GLU A 145 -9.30 -0.13 15.46
CA GLU A 145 -9.44 0.64 16.70
C GLU A 145 -9.04 -0.22 17.90
N PHE A 146 -7.83 0.02 18.44
CA PHE A 146 -7.31 -0.72 19.58
C PHE A 146 -7.80 -0.15 20.92
N SER A 147 -8.02 1.16 20.97
CA SER A 147 -8.64 1.87 22.09
C SER A 147 -9.26 3.19 21.61
N GLU A 148 -10.01 3.88 22.46
CA GLU A 148 -10.66 5.16 22.11
C GLU A 148 -9.68 6.21 21.55
N ASN A 149 -8.43 6.17 22.00
CA ASN A 149 -7.38 7.10 21.58
C ASN A 149 -6.39 6.51 20.57
N ILE A 150 -6.45 5.20 20.32
CA ILE A 150 -5.50 4.49 19.45
C ILE A 150 -6.28 3.81 18.32
N LYS A 151 -6.32 4.51 17.20
CA LYS A 151 -6.95 4.09 15.95
C LYS A 151 -5.99 4.28 14.78
N THR A 152 -6.15 3.43 13.77
CA THR A 152 -5.42 3.60 12.52
C THR A 152 -6.12 4.61 11.61
N GLY A 153 -5.41 4.98 10.54
CA GLY A 153 -6.07 5.44 9.33
C GLY A 153 -6.94 4.37 8.70
N ILE A 154 -7.64 4.75 7.63
CA ILE A 154 -8.19 3.76 6.69
C ILE A 154 -7.08 3.44 5.69
N PHE A 155 -6.87 2.17 5.42
CA PHE A 155 -5.83 1.69 4.52
C PHE A 155 -6.32 0.45 3.77
N ASN A 156 -5.52 -0.05 2.85
CA ASN A 156 -5.82 -1.26 2.06
C ASN A 156 -4.69 -2.30 2.17
N PHE A 157 -4.84 -3.41 1.44
CA PHE A 157 -3.84 -4.47 1.46
C PHE A 157 -2.52 -4.05 0.81
N ALA A 158 -2.57 -3.24 -0.24
CA ALA A 158 -1.38 -2.65 -0.85
C ALA A 158 -0.57 -1.80 0.14
N ASP A 159 -1.22 -1.01 1.00
CA ASP A 159 -0.54 -0.20 2.02
C ASP A 159 0.14 -1.07 3.09
N MET A 160 -0.50 -2.19 3.46
CA MET A 160 0.14 -3.19 4.33
C MET A 160 1.39 -3.78 3.66
N CYS A 161 1.32 -4.12 2.37
CA CYS A 161 2.47 -4.63 1.63
C CYS A 161 3.62 -3.62 1.61
N VAL A 162 3.34 -2.34 1.28
CA VAL A 162 4.36 -1.28 1.25
C VAL A 162 4.95 -1.08 2.63
N THR A 163 4.12 -0.94 3.68
CA THR A 163 4.58 -0.73 5.06
C THR A 163 5.44 -1.89 5.56
N THR A 164 4.98 -3.13 5.39
CA THR A 164 5.76 -4.33 5.76
C THR A 164 7.06 -4.42 4.97
N GLY A 165 7.02 -4.12 3.67
CA GLY A 165 8.20 -4.13 2.82
C GLY A 165 9.25 -3.11 3.27
N MET A 166 8.83 -1.90 3.63
CA MET A 166 9.71 -0.87 4.18
C MET A 166 10.35 -1.32 5.50
N ILE A 167 9.56 -1.92 6.41
CA ILE A 167 10.08 -2.47 7.68
C ILE A 167 11.15 -3.54 7.43
N LEU A 168 10.91 -4.47 6.50
CA LEU A 168 11.88 -5.51 6.16
C LEU A 168 13.18 -4.93 5.60
N ILE A 169 13.12 -3.88 4.79
CA ILE A 169 14.31 -3.22 4.25
C ILE A 169 15.11 -2.51 5.33
N LEU A 170 14.43 -1.86 6.28
CA LEU A 170 15.09 -1.24 7.42
C LEU A 170 15.83 -2.31 8.24
N ILE A 171 15.15 -3.40 8.59
CA ILE A 171 15.75 -4.52 9.36
C ILE A 171 16.95 -5.12 8.61
N ALA A 172 16.81 -5.38 7.30
CA ALA A 172 17.90 -5.92 6.49
C ALA A 172 19.11 -4.99 6.46
N SER A 173 18.88 -3.68 6.31
CA SER A 173 19.94 -2.65 6.25
C SER A 173 20.72 -2.55 7.57
N PHE A 174 20.04 -2.60 8.71
CA PHE A 174 20.70 -2.62 10.01
C PHE A 174 21.51 -3.91 10.19
N SER A 175 20.95 -5.06 9.84
CA SER A 175 21.60 -6.37 9.98
C SER A 175 22.92 -6.46 9.19
N GLU A 176 22.94 -5.97 7.96
CA GLU A 176 24.16 -5.94 7.13
C GLU A 176 25.23 -5.02 7.71
N LYS A 177 24.83 -3.88 8.30
CA LYS A 177 25.76 -2.94 8.93
C LYS A 177 26.43 -3.55 10.17
N TYR A 178 25.70 -4.33 10.96
CA TYR A 178 26.27 -5.06 12.10
C TYR A 178 27.27 -6.13 11.67
N GLN A 179 26.97 -6.89 10.60
CA GLN A 179 27.88 -7.92 10.09
C GLN A 179 29.18 -7.35 9.51
N LYS A 180 29.16 -6.15 8.92
CA LYS A 180 30.38 -5.49 8.43
C LYS A 180 31.26 -4.88 9.53
N LYS A 181 30.76 -4.77 10.76
CA LYS A 181 31.47 -4.15 11.90
C LYS A 181 32.03 -5.18 12.90
N SER A 182 31.60 -6.44 12.80
CA SER A 182 32.14 -7.58 13.54
C SER A 182 33.22 -8.30 12.73
#